data_AF-A0A914F6Q0-F1
#
_entry.id   AF-A0A914F6Q0-F1
#
_cell.length_a   1.000
_cell.length_b   1.000
_cell.length_c   1.000
_cell.angle_alpha   90.00
_cell.angle_beta   90.00
_cell.angle_gamma   90.00
#
_symmetry.space_group_name_H-M   'P 1'
#
loop_
_entity.id
_entity.type
_entity.pdbx_description
1 polymer ?
#
loop_
_entity_poly.entity_id
_entity_poly.type
_entity_poly.pdbx_seq_one_letter_code
_entity_poly.pdbx_strand_id
1 'polypeptide(L)'
;MFVKQFRPPSFVRKVRGFSENVGKTIHEIDWSKYPVALGETIELCAGLMDKPSKNPLQTIREEIIEECGYNVAEDNIKLIKRYISSISISGSHQHLFYAEVDDSMKISEGGGNASEGEFISKVFMTIEEVKEYLEKDTVNSPPGFLYAVKWFLDQYELKLLPNKRS
;
A
#
# COMPACT_ATOMS: atom_id res chain seq x y z
N MET A 1 -0.39 1.14 -9.61
CA MET A 1 0.29 -0.06 -9.07
C MET A 1 0.32 0.06 -7.55
N PHE A 2 0.02 -1.02 -6.87
CA PHE A 2 0.00 -1.15 -5.41
C PHE A 2 0.75 -2.43 -5.02
N VAL A 3 0.91 -2.65 -3.73
CA VAL A 3 1.47 -3.88 -3.18
C VAL A 3 0.42 -4.62 -2.36
N LYS A 4 0.60 -5.93 -2.22
CA LYS A 4 -0.24 -6.81 -1.40
C LYS A 4 0.63 -7.71 -0.56
N GLN A 5 0.28 -7.83 0.72
CA GLN A 5 0.97 -8.71 1.66
C GLN A 5 0.04 -9.20 2.75
N PHE A 6 0.42 -10.29 3.42
CA PHE A 6 -0.35 -10.83 4.54
C PHE A 6 -0.04 -10.05 5.82
N ARG A 7 -1.09 -9.54 6.48
CA ARG A 7 -0.99 -8.91 7.80
C ARG A 7 -1.70 -9.78 8.85
N PRO A 8 -0.95 -10.41 9.78
CA PRO A 8 -1.54 -11.25 10.82
C PRO A 8 -2.68 -10.56 11.62
N PRO A 9 -2.57 -9.27 12.01
CA PRO A 9 -3.66 -8.59 12.70
C PRO A 9 -4.95 -8.52 11.88
N SER A 10 -4.86 -8.32 10.55
CA SER A 10 -6.01 -8.30 9.66
C SER A 10 -6.66 -9.68 9.55
N PHE A 11 -5.87 -10.74 9.46
CA PHE A 11 -6.36 -12.12 9.47
C PHE A 11 -7.11 -12.42 10.77
N VAL A 12 -6.47 -12.14 11.91
CA VAL A 12 -7.04 -12.38 13.24
C VAL A 12 -8.35 -11.63 13.42
N ARG A 13 -8.41 -10.35 13.03
CA ARG A 13 -9.62 -9.54 13.13
C ARG A 13 -10.77 -10.14 12.31
N LYS A 14 -10.52 -10.53 11.06
CA LYS A 14 -11.57 -11.10 10.20
C LYS A 14 -12.04 -12.46 10.72
N VAL A 15 -11.13 -13.36 11.07
CA VAL A 15 -11.47 -14.69 11.56
C VAL A 15 -12.30 -14.64 12.85
N ARG A 16 -11.94 -13.75 13.79
CA ARG A 16 -12.72 -13.54 15.02
C ARG A 16 -14.11 -12.92 14.78
N GLY A 17 -14.32 -12.30 13.63
CA GLY A 17 -15.59 -11.69 13.24
C GLY A 17 -16.63 -12.69 12.73
N PHE A 18 -16.23 -13.92 12.37
CA PHE A 18 -17.19 -14.95 11.98
C PHE A 18 -18.05 -15.41 13.16
N SER A 19 -19.33 -15.67 12.91
CA SER A 19 -20.33 -16.01 13.94
C SER A 19 -19.92 -17.19 14.81
N GLU A 20 -19.27 -18.20 14.25
CA GLU A 20 -18.80 -19.40 14.96
C GLU A 20 -17.60 -19.13 15.86
N ASN A 21 -16.95 -17.97 15.74
CA ASN A 21 -15.78 -17.57 16.53
C ASN A 21 -16.06 -16.43 17.51
N VAL A 22 -17.23 -15.80 17.45
CA VAL A 22 -17.61 -14.76 18.41
C VAL A 22 -17.62 -15.34 19.83
N GLY A 23 -16.94 -14.65 20.75
CA GLY A 23 -16.82 -15.06 22.15
C GLY A 23 -15.73 -16.08 22.43
N LYS A 24 -15.13 -16.71 21.41
CA LYS A 24 -14.00 -17.62 21.58
C LYS A 24 -12.70 -16.88 21.91
N THR A 25 -11.89 -17.51 22.75
CA THR A 25 -10.48 -17.18 22.98
C THR A 25 -9.63 -17.59 21.78
N ILE A 26 -8.38 -17.11 21.73
CA ILE A 26 -7.43 -17.43 20.64
C ILE A 26 -7.13 -18.93 20.52
N HIS A 27 -7.26 -19.69 21.62
CA HIS A 27 -6.97 -21.13 21.66
C HIS A 27 -8.15 -22.01 21.22
N GLU A 28 -9.36 -21.46 21.20
CA GLU A 28 -10.59 -22.18 20.82
C GLU A 28 -10.91 -22.04 19.32
N ILE A 29 -10.18 -21.18 18.61
CA ILE A 29 -10.33 -20.95 17.18
C ILE A 29 -9.38 -21.88 16.42
N ASP A 30 -9.94 -22.66 15.50
CA ASP A 30 -9.16 -23.44 14.54
C ASP A 30 -8.75 -22.55 13.36
N TRP A 31 -7.59 -21.92 13.49
CA TRP A 31 -7.04 -20.98 12.52
C TRP A 31 -6.76 -21.62 11.15
N SER A 32 -6.53 -22.94 11.11
CA SER A 32 -6.18 -23.66 9.88
C SER A 32 -7.34 -23.76 8.87
N LYS A 33 -8.58 -23.53 9.32
CA LYS A 33 -9.79 -23.56 8.49
C LYS A 33 -9.93 -22.36 7.56
N TYR A 34 -9.23 -21.27 7.83
CA TYR A 34 -9.47 -19.99 7.17
C TYR A 34 -8.38 -19.69 6.13
N PRO A 35 -8.76 -19.24 4.92
CA PRO A 35 -7.79 -18.96 3.89
C PRO A 35 -6.92 -17.75 4.26
N VAL A 36 -5.62 -17.84 4.00
CA VAL A 36 -4.65 -16.75 4.24
C VAL A 36 -5.05 -15.43 3.56
N ALA A 37 -5.78 -15.50 2.45
CA ALA A 37 -6.33 -14.35 1.73
C ALA A 37 -7.17 -13.41 2.63
N LEU A 38 -7.75 -13.90 3.72
CA LEU A 38 -8.43 -13.03 4.69
C LEU A 38 -7.49 -12.02 5.36
N GLY A 39 -6.21 -12.36 5.51
CA GLY A 39 -5.19 -11.47 6.05
C GLY A 39 -4.52 -10.56 5.03
N GLU A 40 -4.75 -10.77 3.74
CA GLU A 40 -4.11 -9.96 2.70
C GLU A 40 -4.66 -8.53 2.70
N THR A 41 -3.76 -7.56 2.72
CA THR A 41 -4.05 -6.13 2.61
C THR A 41 -3.53 -5.61 1.27
N ILE A 42 -4.22 -4.63 0.70
CA ILE A 42 -3.71 -3.87 -0.45
C ILE A 42 -3.19 -2.54 0.09
N GLU A 43 -1.91 -2.26 -0.19
CA GLU A 43 -1.14 -1.20 0.43
C GLU A 43 -0.37 -0.40 -0.63
N LEU A 44 0.14 0.76 -0.23
CA LEU A 44 1.13 1.48 -1.03
C LEU A 44 2.51 0.85 -0.80
N CYS A 45 3.39 0.94 -1.79
CA CYS A 45 4.81 0.67 -1.58
C CYS A 45 5.35 1.61 -0.49
N ALA A 46 6.02 1.06 0.52
CA ALA A 46 6.43 1.80 1.70
C ALA A 46 7.51 1.07 2.49
N GLY A 47 8.44 1.84 3.07
CA GLY A 47 9.45 1.33 3.97
C GLY A 47 9.79 2.30 5.08
N LEU A 48 10.52 1.80 6.07
CA LEU A 48 10.94 2.60 7.22
C LEU A 48 12.14 3.48 6.87
N MET A 49 12.19 4.68 7.42
CA MET A 49 13.38 5.53 7.39
C MET A 49 14.33 5.13 8.52
N ASP A 50 14.87 3.92 8.46
CA ASP A 50 15.71 3.30 9.49
C ASP A 50 17.22 3.52 9.25
N LYS A 51 17.61 3.87 8.02
CA LYS A 51 18.98 4.15 7.61
C LYS A 51 19.31 5.64 7.80
N PRO A 52 20.13 6.04 8.80
CA PRO A 52 20.35 7.46 9.15
C PRO A 52 20.99 8.30 8.05
N SER A 53 21.68 7.65 7.10
CA SER A 53 22.33 8.31 5.96
C SER A 53 21.37 8.63 4.81
N LYS A 54 20.10 8.20 4.88
CA LYS A 54 19.12 8.36 3.80
C LYS A 54 18.04 9.36 4.15
N ASN A 55 17.71 10.19 3.17
CA ASN A 55 16.57 11.07 3.24
C ASN A 55 15.28 10.35 2.75
N PRO A 56 14.07 10.92 2.96
CA PRO A 56 12.82 10.28 2.55
C PRO A 56 12.74 9.87 1.07
N LEU A 57 13.33 10.66 0.16
CA LEU A 57 13.32 10.42 -1.27
C LEU A 57 14.22 9.23 -1.65
N GLN A 58 15.39 9.14 -1.03
CA GLN A 58 16.31 8.02 -1.20
C GLN A 58 15.71 6.73 -0.64
N THR A 59 15.08 6.80 0.54
CA THR A 59 14.38 5.65 1.14
C THR A 59 13.30 5.13 0.19
N ILE A 60 12.35 5.97 -0.23
CA ILE A 60 11.24 5.47 -1.07
C ILE A 60 11.72 4.94 -2.42
N ARG A 61 12.80 5.49 -2.99
CA ARG A 61 13.38 4.97 -4.23
C ARG A 61 13.88 3.54 -4.08
N GLU A 62 14.49 3.22 -2.95
CA GLU A 62 14.94 1.85 -2.65
C GLU A 62 13.76 0.90 -2.50
N GLU A 63 12.71 1.33 -1.79
CA GLU A 63 11.50 0.53 -1.62
C GLU A 63 10.80 0.26 -2.96
N ILE A 64 10.77 1.23 -3.88
CA ILE A 64 10.22 1.02 -5.23
C ILE A 64 11.04 -0.05 -5.98
N ILE A 65 12.36 -0.09 -5.80
CA ILE A 65 13.21 -1.11 -6.41
C ILE A 65 12.96 -2.48 -5.75
N GLU A 66 12.91 -2.52 -4.42
CA GLU A 66 12.82 -3.74 -3.64
C GLU A 66 11.43 -4.39 -3.71
N GLU A 67 10.37 -3.63 -3.45
CA GLU A 67 9.01 -4.14 -3.40
C GLU A 67 8.40 -4.25 -4.81
N CYS A 68 8.67 -3.26 -5.69
CA CYS A 68 8.00 -3.15 -6.99
C CYS A 68 8.86 -3.55 -8.18
N GLY A 69 10.19 -3.55 -8.06
CA GLY A 69 11.10 -3.95 -9.14
C GLY A 69 11.31 -2.90 -10.23
N TYR A 70 11.05 -1.62 -9.95
CA TYR A 70 11.21 -0.52 -10.91
C TYR A 70 12.30 0.46 -10.46
N ASN A 71 13.14 0.92 -11.40
CA ASN A 71 14.14 1.95 -11.14
C ASN A 71 13.65 3.32 -11.64
N VAL A 72 13.01 4.07 -10.75
CA VAL A 72 12.55 5.43 -11.04
C VAL A 72 13.65 6.44 -10.71
N ALA A 73 13.93 7.36 -11.63
CA ALA A 73 14.84 8.48 -11.37
C ALA A 73 14.27 9.41 -10.28
N GLU A 74 15.13 9.94 -9.40
CA GLU A 74 14.73 10.80 -8.28
C GLU A 74 13.89 12.00 -8.71
N ASP A 75 14.25 12.64 -9.83
CA ASP A 75 13.52 13.79 -10.38
C ASP A 75 12.08 13.47 -10.81
N ASN A 76 11.76 12.18 -10.99
CA ASN A 76 10.42 11.70 -11.36
C ASN A 76 9.57 11.29 -10.14
N ILE A 77 10.14 11.28 -8.92
CA ILE A 77 9.44 10.93 -7.69
C ILE A 77 8.99 12.22 -6.98
N LYS A 78 7.68 12.46 -6.96
CA LYS A 78 7.09 13.70 -6.46
C LYS A 78 6.55 13.53 -5.06
N LEU A 79 6.98 14.38 -4.12
CA LEU A 79 6.37 14.45 -2.79
C LEU A 79 4.95 15.03 -2.91
N ILE A 80 3.96 14.30 -2.39
CA ILE A 80 2.55 14.68 -2.41
C ILE A 80 2.13 15.25 -1.06
N LYS A 81 2.50 14.59 0.04
CA LYS A 81 2.05 14.96 1.37
C LYS A 81 3.02 14.52 2.45
N ARG A 82 3.09 15.30 3.53
CA ARG A 82 3.66 14.88 4.82
C ARG A 82 2.54 14.87 5.85
N TYR A 83 2.42 13.79 6.60
CA TYR A 83 1.35 13.64 7.60
C TYR A 83 1.81 12.72 8.74
N ILE A 84 1.03 12.70 9.81
CA ILE A 84 1.24 11.80 10.95
C ILE A 84 0.17 10.72 10.90
N SER A 85 0.59 9.47 11.02
CA SER A 85 -0.28 8.31 11.14
C SER A 85 -0.22 7.73 12.55
N SER A 86 -1.22 6.91 12.92
CA SER A 86 -1.24 6.21 14.21
C SER A 86 -1.01 7.15 15.41
N ILE A 87 -1.67 8.33 15.38
CA ILE A 87 -1.42 9.46 16.31
C ILE A 87 -1.48 9.03 17.77
N SER A 88 -2.45 8.20 18.14
CA SER A 88 -2.66 7.74 19.53
C SER A 88 -1.77 6.56 19.94
N ILE A 89 -0.98 6.01 19.02
CA ILE A 89 -0.19 4.79 19.25
C ILE A 89 1.30 5.10 19.10
N SER A 90 1.72 5.62 17.95
CA SER A 90 3.14 5.81 17.62
C SER A 90 3.49 7.22 17.14
N GLY A 91 2.53 8.01 16.66
CA GLY A 91 2.83 9.32 16.07
C GLY A 91 3.76 9.24 14.86
N SER A 92 3.67 8.16 14.08
CA SER A 92 4.58 7.88 12.97
C SER A 92 4.45 8.93 11.86
N HIS A 93 5.57 9.62 11.58
CA HIS A 93 5.66 10.57 10.47
C HIS A 93 5.71 9.84 9.14
N GLN A 94 4.95 10.32 8.15
CA GLN A 94 4.80 9.70 6.84
C GLN A 94 5.10 10.72 5.74
N HIS A 95 5.75 10.24 4.68
CA HIS A 95 6.07 10.99 3.48
C HIS A 95 5.46 10.25 2.29
N LEU A 96 4.39 10.79 1.71
CA LEU A 96 3.71 10.18 0.57
C LEU A 96 4.28 10.74 -0.73
N PHE A 97 4.69 9.84 -1.61
CA PHE A 97 5.24 10.15 -2.92
C PHE A 97 4.38 9.57 -4.05
N TYR A 98 4.56 10.11 -5.25
CA TYR A 98 3.97 9.62 -6.49
C TYR A 98 5.05 9.52 -7.57
N ALA A 99 5.02 8.45 -8.34
CA ALA A 99 5.87 8.23 -9.50
C ALA A 99 5.06 7.53 -10.61
N GLU A 100 5.32 7.91 -11.85
CA GLU A 100 4.84 7.18 -13.03
C GLU A 100 5.92 6.16 -13.42
N VAL A 101 5.50 4.95 -13.77
CA VAL A 101 6.39 3.84 -14.15
C VAL A 101 5.90 3.22 -15.46
N ASP A 102 6.83 2.66 -16.21
CA ASP A 102 6.58 1.85 -17.40
C ASP A 102 7.52 0.64 -17.44
N ASP A 103 7.29 -0.27 -18.40
CA ASP A 103 8.05 -1.52 -18.53
C ASP A 103 9.54 -1.31 -18.83
N SER A 104 9.94 -0.15 -19.37
CA SER A 104 11.36 0.15 -19.62
C SER A 104 12.15 0.38 -18.32
N MET A 105 11.45 0.72 -17.24
CA MET A 105 12.05 0.94 -15.92
C MET A 105 12.13 -0.35 -15.08
N LYS A 106 11.56 -1.46 -15.55
CA LYS A 106 11.53 -2.73 -14.81
C LYS A 106 12.91 -3.37 -14.79
N ILE A 107 13.44 -3.62 -13.59
CA ILE A 107 14.75 -4.24 -13.36
C ILE A 107 14.68 -5.58 -12.60
N SER A 108 13.54 -5.87 -11.96
CA SER A 108 13.29 -7.14 -11.29
C SER A 108 11.79 -7.39 -11.14
N GLU A 109 11.40 -8.51 -10.52
CA GLU A 109 10.02 -8.72 -10.13
C GLU A 109 9.60 -7.97 -8.85
N GLY A 110 10.54 -7.32 -8.15
CA GLY A 110 10.32 -6.85 -6.79
C GLY A 110 10.04 -8.03 -5.84
N GLY A 111 9.25 -7.78 -4.81
CA GLY A 111 8.79 -8.83 -3.89
C GLY A 111 9.15 -8.62 -2.41
N GLY A 112 9.87 -7.56 -2.08
CA GLY A 112 10.32 -7.29 -0.71
C GLY A 112 11.53 -8.15 -0.31
N ASN A 113 11.92 -8.07 0.96
CA ASN A 113 13.02 -8.86 1.50
C ASN A 113 12.54 -10.11 2.28
N ALA A 114 12.65 -11.29 1.66
CA ALA A 114 12.28 -12.56 2.30
C ALA A 114 13.07 -12.87 3.58
N SER A 115 14.29 -12.35 3.73
CA SER A 115 15.10 -12.52 4.96
C SER A 115 14.53 -11.71 6.13
N GLU A 116 13.76 -10.66 5.84
CA GLU A 116 13.05 -9.82 6.81
C GLU A 116 11.59 -10.27 7.00
N GLY A 117 11.19 -11.37 6.33
CA GLY A 117 9.84 -11.91 6.38
C GLY A 117 8.85 -11.17 5.48
N GLU A 118 9.34 -10.37 4.54
CA GLU A 118 8.52 -9.65 3.60
C GLU A 118 8.25 -10.49 2.35
N PHE A 119 6.98 -10.81 2.14
CA PHE A 119 6.51 -11.57 0.99
C PHE A 119 5.46 -10.74 0.28
N ILE A 120 5.93 -9.90 -0.64
CA ILE A 120 5.11 -8.86 -1.25
C ILE A 120 4.79 -9.24 -2.68
N SER A 121 3.56 -8.98 -3.10
CA SER A 121 3.10 -9.15 -4.47
C SER A 121 2.59 -7.84 -5.04
N LYS A 122 2.88 -7.56 -6.32
CA LYS A 122 2.38 -6.37 -7.01
C LYS A 122 0.92 -6.56 -7.37
N VAL A 123 0.15 -5.48 -7.25
CA VAL A 123 -1.24 -5.39 -7.69
C VAL A 123 -1.35 -4.25 -8.70
N PHE A 124 -1.70 -4.61 -9.92
CA PHE A 124 -2.05 -3.66 -10.96
C PHE A 124 -3.57 -3.54 -10.98
N MET A 125 -4.06 -2.30 -10.96
CA MET A 125 -5.47 -2.00 -11.10
C MET A 125 -5.64 -0.96 -12.20
N THR A 126 -6.68 -1.12 -13.02
CA THR A 126 -7.13 -0.07 -13.94
C THR A 126 -7.78 1.08 -13.16
N ILE A 127 -8.05 2.19 -13.84
CA ILE A 127 -8.75 3.33 -13.23
C ILE A 127 -10.14 2.90 -12.74
N GLU A 128 -10.83 2.07 -13.52
CA GLU A 128 -12.14 1.52 -13.21
C GLU A 128 -12.09 0.61 -11.99
N GLU A 129 -11.14 -0.33 -11.94
CA GLU A 129 -10.96 -1.24 -10.79
C GLU A 129 -10.67 -0.47 -9.49
N VAL A 130 -9.88 0.60 -9.58
CA VAL A 130 -9.59 1.47 -8.43
C VAL A 130 -10.83 2.23 -7.96
N LYS A 131 -11.64 2.76 -8.90
CA LYS A 131 -12.91 3.41 -8.58
C LYS A 131 -13.87 2.42 -7.91
N GLU A 132 -14.05 1.24 -8.49
CA GLU A 132 -14.85 0.17 -7.90
C GLU A 132 -14.35 -0.27 -6.52
N TYR A 133 -13.03 -0.27 -6.30
CA TYR A 133 -12.45 -0.58 -5.00
C TYR A 133 -12.84 0.47 -3.94
N LEU A 134 -12.86 1.76 -4.30
CA LEU A 134 -13.24 2.84 -3.37
C LEU A 134 -14.73 2.86 -3.03
N GLU A 135 -15.60 2.39 -3.93
CA GLU A 135 -17.06 2.33 -3.70
C GLU A 135 -17.47 1.20 -2.74
N LYS A 136 -16.55 0.30 -2.36
CA LYS A 136 -16.84 -0.78 -1.40
C LYS A 136 -17.04 -0.21 0.00
N ASP A 137 -18.09 -0.66 0.67
CA ASP A 137 -18.36 -0.32 2.08
C ASP A 137 -17.19 -0.63 3.02
N THR A 138 -16.40 -1.66 2.70
CA THR A 138 -15.24 -2.07 3.49
C THR A 138 -14.12 -2.54 2.59
N VAL A 139 -12.92 -2.02 2.87
CA VAL A 139 -11.67 -2.34 2.18
C VAL A 139 -10.59 -2.67 3.19
N ASN A 140 -9.66 -3.55 2.81
CA ASN A 140 -8.54 -3.95 3.68
C ASN A 140 -7.27 -3.18 3.30
N SER A 141 -7.35 -1.86 3.42
CA SER A 141 -6.28 -0.92 3.05
C SER A 141 -6.14 0.19 4.10
N PRO A 142 -4.92 0.69 4.35
CA PRO A 142 -4.72 1.80 5.27
C PRO A 142 -5.41 3.10 4.81
N PRO A 143 -5.78 4.03 5.71
CA PRO A 143 -6.35 5.32 5.32
C PRO A 143 -5.45 6.14 4.37
N GLY A 144 -4.13 6.03 4.52
CA GLY A 144 -3.16 6.68 3.62
C GLY A 144 -3.26 6.19 2.17
N PHE A 145 -3.61 4.91 1.96
CA PHE A 145 -3.91 4.35 0.65
C PHE A 145 -5.12 5.05 0.03
N LEU A 146 -6.24 5.17 0.77
CA LEU A 146 -7.46 5.80 0.27
C LEU A 146 -7.22 7.27 -0.12
N TYR A 147 -6.45 8.00 0.70
CA TYR A 147 -6.04 9.37 0.38
C TYR A 147 -5.21 9.44 -0.91
N ALA A 148 -4.18 8.58 -1.04
CA ALA A 148 -3.32 8.57 -2.22
C ALA A 148 -4.09 8.24 -3.50
N VAL A 149 -5.00 7.27 -3.43
CA VAL A 149 -5.87 6.91 -4.54
C VAL A 149 -6.79 8.07 -4.92
N LYS A 150 -7.48 8.69 -3.94
CA LYS A 150 -8.37 9.82 -4.22
C LYS A 150 -7.60 11.00 -4.84
N TRP A 151 -6.44 11.32 -4.27
CA TRP A 151 -5.55 12.35 -4.82
C TRP A 151 -5.17 12.04 -6.26
N PHE A 152 -4.80 10.79 -6.57
CA PHE A 152 -4.44 10.37 -7.91
C PHE A 152 -5.61 10.52 -8.89
N LEU A 153 -6.82 10.08 -8.51
CA LEU A 153 -8.02 10.22 -9.34
C LEU A 153 -8.34 11.70 -9.61
N ASP A 154 -8.20 12.58 -8.61
CA ASP A 154 -8.38 14.03 -8.80
C ASP A 154 -7.38 14.59 -9.82
N GLN A 155 -6.10 14.17 -9.74
CA GLN A 155 -5.09 14.60 -10.72
C GLN A 155 -5.36 14.02 -12.12
N TYR A 156 -5.81 12.77 -12.19
CA TYR A 156 -6.13 12.10 -13.45
C TYR A 156 -7.29 12.79 -14.16
N GLU A 157 -8.36 13.11 -13.42
CA GLU A 157 -9.53 13.82 -13.96
C GLU A 157 -9.16 15.24 -14.42
N LEU A 158 -8.32 15.97 -13.67
CA LEU A 158 -7.81 17.27 -14.11
C LEU A 158 -7.02 17.21 -15.42
N LYS A 159 -6.24 16.14 -15.64
CA LYS A 159 -5.52 15.92 -16.91
C LYS A 159 -6.46 15.62 -18.08
N LEU A 160 -7.63 15.05 -17.84
CA LEU A 160 -8.64 14.74 -18.86
C LEU A 160 -9.52 15.94 -19.25
N LEU A 161 -9.58 16.97 -18.40
CA LEU A 161 -10.28 18.20 -18.77
C LEU A 161 -9.57 18.84 -19.98
N PRO A 162 -10.29 19.14 -21.08
CA PRO A 162 -9.70 19.90 -22.17
C PRO A 162 -9.15 21.20 -21.60
N ASN A 163 -7.92 21.58 -21.98
CA ASN A 163 -7.25 22.83 -21.59
C ASN A 163 -8.23 24.02 -21.69
N LYS A 164 -8.98 24.31 -20.61
CA LYS A 164 -9.72 25.56 -20.45
C LYS A 164 -8.72 26.58 -19.96
N ARG A 165 -7.78 26.94 -20.84
CA ARG A 165 -7.03 28.18 -20.71
C ARG A 165 -7.90 29.26 -21.34
N SER A 166 -8.55 30.05 -20.47
CA SER A 166 -8.94 31.42 -20.78
C SER A 166 -7.71 32.28 -20.98
#